data_AF-O31493-F1
#
_entry.id   AF-O31493-F1
#
_cell.length_a   1.000
_cell.length_b   1.000
_cell.length_c   1.000
_cell.angle_alpha   90.00
_cell.angle_beta   90.00
_cell.angle_gamma   90.00
#
_symmetry.space_group_name_H-M   'P 1'
#
loop_
_entity.id
_entity.type
_entity.pdbx_description
1 polymer ?
#
loop_
_entity_poly.entity_id
_entity_poly.type
_entity_poly.pdbx_seq_one_letter_code
_entity_poly.pdbx_strand_id
1 'polypeptide(L)' 'MYLGIVSTACAFLLWNHGLQLLNASSGGLFFFFQPLVGTLLGWILLGEQIGGTFWIGSFLILSGVLLVIKEKEKEVKS' A
#
# COMPACT_ATOMS: atom_id res chain seq x y z
N MET A 1 -5.57 -26.71 -4.79
CA MET A 1 -6.82 -25.91 -4.71
C MET A 1 -7.10 -25.41 -3.30
N TYR A 2 -7.21 -26.27 -2.28
CA TYR A 2 -7.47 -25.84 -0.90
C TYR A 2 -6.49 -24.79 -0.36
N LEU A 3 -5.17 -24.99 -0.54
CA LEU A 3 -4.17 -24.02 -0.11
C LEU A 3 -4.32 -22.64 -0.78
N GLY A 4 -4.73 -22.60 -2.05
CA GLY A 4 -4.94 -21.34 -2.77
C GLY A 4 -6.16 -20.58 -2.26
N ILE A 5 -7.26 -21.28 -2.00
CA ILE A 5 -8.47 -20.67 -1.42
C ILE A 5 -8.16 -20.11 -0.03
N VAL A 6 -7.47 -20.88 0.82
CA VAL A 6 -7.09 -20.43 2.16
C VAL A 6 -6.12 -19.25 2.09
N SER A 7 -5.11 -19.31 1.22
CA SER A 7 -4.16 -18.21 1.03
C SER A 7 -4.86 -16.92 0.56
N THR A 8 -5.76 -17.02 -0.43
CA THR A 8 -6.55 -15.89 -0.91
C THR A 8 -7.50 -15.37 0.16
N ALA A 9 -8.19 -16.25 0.89
CA ALA A 9 -9.08 -15.86 1.98
C ALA A 9 -8.32 -15.16 3.11
N CYS A 10 -7.18 -15.71 3.54
CA CYS A 10 -6.29 -15.06 4.52
C CYS A 10 -5.80 -13.70 4.01
N ALA A 11 -5.40 -13.59 2.74
CA ALA A 11 -4.98 -12.33 2.15
C ALA A 11 -6.12 -11.30 2.16
N PHE A 12 -7.35 -11.70 1.79
CA PHE A 12 -8.52 -10.82 1.84
C PHE A 12 -8.90 -10.44 3.27
N LEU A 13 -8.80 -11.35 4.24
CA LEU A 13 -9.09 -11.04 5.65
C LEU A 13 -8.07 -10.06 6.20
N LEU A 14 -6.77 -10.30 5.97
CA LEU A 14 -5.70 -9.37 6.34
C LEU A 14 -5.86 -8.02 5.65
N TRP A 15 -6.26 -8.02 4.37
CA TRP A 15 -6.54 -6.80 3.62
C TRP A 15 -7.71 -6.01 4.21
N ASN A 16 -8.85 -6.65 4.46
CA ASN A 16 -10.03 -6.01 5.03
C ASN A 16 -9.76 -5.53 6.47
N HIS A 17 -9.06 -6.32 7.27
CA HIS A 17 -8.68 -5.94 8.63
C HIS A 17 -7.70 -4.76 8.62
N GLY A 18 -6.73 -4.77 7.69
CA GLY A 18 -5.86 -3.64 7.40
C GLY A 18 -6.67 -2.40 7.06
N LEU A 19 -7.60 -2.49 6.10
CA LEU A 19 -8.48 -1.38 5.72
C LEU A 19 -9.32 -0.86 6.89
N GLN A 20 -9.74 -1.70 7.83
CA GLN A 20 -10.48 -1.27 9.04
C GLN A 20 -9.61 -0.52 10.05
N LEU A 21 -8.32 -0.86 10.14
CA LEU A 21 -7.35 -0.14 10.97
C LEU A 21 -6.99 1.24 10.40
N LEU A 22 -7.33 1.46 9.13
CA LEU A 22 -7.02 2.68 8.39
C LEU A 22 -8.29 3.54 8.31
N ASN A 23 -8.17 4.83 8.60
CA ASN A 23 -9.29 5.76 8.39
C ASN A 23 -9.71 5.77 6.92
N ALA A 24 -10.99 6.06 6.64
CA ALA A 24 -11.61 5.94 5.31
C ALA A 24 -10.79 6.52 4.12
N SER A 25 -10.00 7.58 4.37
CA SER A 25 -9.10 8.17 3.36
C SER A 25 -7.76 7.43 3.20
N SER A 26 -7.24 6.80 4.26
CA SER A 26 -6.08 5.92 4.21
C SER A 26 -6.37 4.63 3.43
N GLY A 27 -7.65 4.26 3.26
CA GLY A 27 -8.05 3.23 2.29
C GLY A 27 -7.66 3.63 0.86
N GLY A 28 -7.98 4.86 0.45
CA GLY A 28 -7.56 5.44 -0.83
C GLY A 28 -6.03 5.44 -0.98
N LEU A 29 -5.34 5.80 0.09
CA LEU A 29 -3.88 5.80 0.16
C LEU A 29 -3.27 4.43 -0.11
N PHE A 30 -3.88 3.36 0.43
CA PHE A 30 -3.41 2.00 0.23
C PHE A 30 -3.44 1.58 -1.25
N PHE A 31 -4.38 2.09 -2.05
CA PHE A 31 -4.39 1.84 -3.50
C PHE A 31 -3.17 2.46 -4.20
N PHE A 32 -2.75 3.67 -3.80
CA PHE A 32 -1.53 4.30 -4.31
C PHE A 32 -0.26 3.64 -3.78
N PHE A 33 -0.30 3.09 -2.57
CA PHE A 33 0.82 2.42 -1.93
C PHE A 33 0.99 0.95 -2.41
N GLN A 34 -0.09 0.32 -2.86
CA GLN A 34 -0.11 -1.05 -3.38
C GLN A 34 0.96 -1.32 -4.44
N PRO A 35 1.12 -0.53 -5.53
CA PRO A 35 2.17 -0.78 -6.51
C PRO A 35 3.57 -0.67 -5.89
N LEU A 36 3.78 0.24 -4.94
CA LEU A 36 5.07 0.37 -4.28
C LEU A 36 5.42 -0.89 -3.47
N VAL A 37 4.49 -1.35 -2.62
CA VAL A 37 4.66 -2.58 -1.84
C VAL A 37 4.78 -3.80 -2.76
N GLY A 38 3.97 -3.86 -3.81
CA GLY A 38 3.97 -4.94 -4.79
C GLY A 38 5.33 -5.09 -5.48
N THR A 39 5.91 -4.01 -5.97
CA THR A 39 7.25 -4.05 -6.58
C THR A 39 8.35 -4.32 -5.56
N LEU A 40 8.26 -3.79 -4.34
CA LEU A 40 9.24 -4.10 -3.28
C LEU A 40 9.22 -5.60 -2.92
N LEU A 41 8.03 -6.17 -2.75
CA LEU A 41 7.86 -7.60 -2.52
C LEU A 41 8.33 -8.41 -3.74
N GLY A 42 8.05 -7.97 -4.97
CA GLY A 42 8.54 -8.58 -6.20
C GLY A 42 10.07 -8.62 -6.25
N TRP A 43 10.72 -7.52 -5.92
CA TRP A 43 12.18 -7.46 -5.83
C TRP A 43 12.75 -8.37 -4.76
N ILE A 44 12.17 -8.40 -3.55
CA ILE A 44 12.68 -9.20 -2.44
C ILE A 44 12.41 -10.70 -2.64
N LEU A 45 11.22 -11.07 -3.11
CA LEU A 45 10.78 -12.47 -3.22
C LEU A 45 11.15 -13.10 -4.57
N LEU A 46 11.03 -12.35 -5.68
CA LEU A 46 11.35 -12.85 -7.03
C LEU A 46 12.75 -12.41 -7.49
N GLY A 47 13.39 -11.45 -6.82
CA GLY A 47 14.70 -10.93 -7.25
C GLY A 47 14.61 -9.97 -8.45
N GLU A 48 13.43 -9.42 -8.76
CA GLU A 48 13.23 -8.56 -9.93
C GLU A 48 14.07 -7.28 -9.87
N GLN A 49 14.73 -6.92 -10.97
CA GLN A 49 15.49 -5.67 -11.03
C GLN A 49 14.58 -4.45 -11.03
N ILE A 50 14.63 -3.70 -9.93
CA ILE A 50 13.98 -2.40 -9.82
C ILE A 50 14.76 -1.37 -10.64
N GLY A 51 14.17 -0.87 -11.72
CA GLY A 51 14.74 0.20 -12.53
C GLY A 51 14.76 1.55 -11.79
N GLY A 52 15.65 2.47 -12.18
CA GLY A 52 15.79 3.79 -11.55
C GLY A 52 14.49 4.64 -11.57
N THR A 53 13.62 4.43 -12.55
CA THR A 53 12.32 5.10 -12.66
C THR A 53 11.35 4.73 -11.53
N PHE A 54 11.48 3.52 -10.96
CA PHE A 54 10.69 3.12 -9.81
C PHE A 54 11.00 3.96 -8.58
N TRP A 55 12.26 4.33 -8.35
CA TRP A 55 12.62 5.21 -7.24
C TRP A 55 11.97 6.59 -7.36
N ILE A 56 11.87 7.12 -8.57
CA ILE A 56 11.17 8.39 -8.85
C ILE A 56 9.67 8.24 -8.57
N GLY A 57 9.05 7.17 -9.08
CA GLY A 57 7.63 6.89 -8.83
C GLY A 57 7.33 6.63 -7.34
N SER A 58 8.22 5.91 -6.66
CA SER A 58 8.17 5.66 -5.22
C SER A 58 8.21 6.96 -4.44
N PHE A 59 9.13 7.86 -4.78
CA PHE A 59 9.24 9.16 -4.13
C PHE A 59 7.99 10.02 -4.34
N LEU A 60 7.39 9.98 -5.53
CA LEU A 60 6.11 10.65 -5.82
C LEU A 60 4.96 10.06 -5.00
N ILE A 61 4.86 8.73 -4.92
CA ILE A 61 3.85 8.05 -4.10
C ILE A 61 4.03 8.46 -2.63
N LEU A 62 5.25 8.34 -2.09
CA LEU A 62 5.56 8.72 -0.71
C LEU A 62 5.26 10.20 -0.43
N SER A 63 5.54 11.10 -1.37
CA SER A 63 5.23 12.52 -1.23
C SER A 63 3.72 12.76 -1.21
N GLY A 64 2.97 12.15 -2.13
CA GLY A 64 1.51 12.21 -2.13
C GLY A 64 0.91 11.64 -0.84
N VAL A 65 1.50 10.55 -0.34
CA VAL A 65 1.11 9.92 0.93
C VAL A 65 1.30 10.86 2.10
N LEU A 66 2.48 11.46 2.23
CA LEU A 66 2.80 12.38 3.31
C LEU A 66 1.91 13.63 3.28
N LEU A 67 1.57 14.14 2.09
CA LEU A 67 0.64 15.26 1.94
C LEU A 67 -0.77 14.91 2.40
N VAL A 68 -1.30 13.76 1.98
CA VAL A 68 -2.64 13.30 2.38
C VAL A 68 -2.73 13.06 3.89
N ILE A 69 -1.69 12.44 4.49
CA ILE A 69 -1.64 12.23 5.94
C ILE A 69 -1.63 13.57 6.69
N LYS A 70 -0.82 14.54 6.23
CA LYS A 70 -0.75 15.87 6.84
C LYS A 70 -2.04 16.67 6.71
N GLU A 71 -2.72 16.57 5.57
CA GLU A 71 -4.01 17.24 5.35
C GLU A 71 -5.08 16.66 6.29
N LYS A 72 -5.02 15.34 6.56
CA LYS A 72 -5.86 14.70 7.57
C LYS A 72 -5.58 15.12 9.00
N GLU A 73 -4.32 15.28 9.40
CA GLU A 73 -4.01 15.85 10.72
C GLU A 73 -4.58 17.27 10.88
N LYS A 74 -4.67 18.05 9.80
CA LYS A 74 -5.33 19.35 9.83
C LYS A 74 -6.85 19.24 9.93
N GLU A 75 -7.49 18.36 9.15
CA GLU A 75 -8.95 18.17 9.18
C GLU A 75 -9.44 17.68 10.56
N VAL A 76 -8.72 16.75 11.19
CA VAL A 76 -9.09 16.22 12.52
C VAL A 76 -8.92 17.27 13.63
N LYS A 77 -8.09 18.30 13.42
CA LYS A 77 -7.80 19.34 14.40
C LYS A 77 -8.63 20.62 14.21
N SER A 78 -9.39 20.72 13.12
CA SER A 78 -10.28 21.86 12.80
C SER A 78 -11.72 21.57 13.19
#